data_AF-A0A836IJI4-F1
#
_entry.id   AF-A0A836IJI4-F1
#
_cell.length_a   1.000
_cell.length_b   1.000
_cell.length_c   1.000
_cell.angle_alpha   90.00
_cell.angle_beta   90.00
_cell.angle_gamma   90.00
#
_symmetry.space_group_name_H-M   'P 1'
#
loop_
_entity.id
_entity.type
_entity.pdbx_description
1 polymer ?
#
loop_
_entity_poly.entity_id
_entity_poly.type
_entity_poly.pdbx_seq_one_letter_code
_entity_poly.pdbx_strand_id
1 'polypeptide(L)'
;MEDRCLFQFEIIDLRLDTLETLAREQCQWNTRMEGRLSELKARVTSLPQLFSPETVHKERTVSGDDDERKATSASLSADRIESPASISPADDSTAPMCDYCFFFSHNCFPCPRCGREWYCSAACQRLRHRYHASRCGRQCALLGRLGSKFIE
;
A
#
# COMPACT_ATOMS: atom_id res chain seq x y z
N MET A 1 37.52 -40.37 -36.76
CA MET A 1 37.55 -39.66 -35.46
C MET A 1 37.35 -38.16 -35.64
N GLU A 2 37.61 -37.61 -36.84
CA GLU A 2 37.54 -36.17 -37.17
C GLU A 2 36.11 -35.65 -37.35
N ASP A 3 35.16 -36.45 -37.86
CA ASP A 3 33.77 -36.03 -38.05
C ASP A 3 33.05 -35.62 -36.77
N ARG A 4 33.44 -36.19 -35.62
CA ARG A 4 32.82 -35.86 -34.32
C ARG A 4 33.16 -34.45 -33.85
N CYS A 5 34.30 -33.91 -34.28
CA CYS A 5 34.73 -32.57 -33.92
C CYS A 5 34.01 -31.51 -34.75
N LEU A 6 33.80 -31.74 -36.05
CA LEU A 6 33.13 -30.81 -36.95
C LEU A 6 31.67 -30.54 -36.53
N PHE A 7 30.93 -31.60 -36.21
CA PHE A 7 29.56 -31.48 -35.69
C PHE A 7 29.47 -30.69 -34.37
N GLN A 8 30.51 -30.75 -33.51
CA GLN A 8 30.51 -29.97 -32.28
C GLN A 8 30.70 -28.48 -32.53
N PHE A 9 31.53 -28.09 -33.51
CA PHE A 9 31.71 -26.69 -33.88
C PHE A 9 30.42 -26.09 -34.45
N GLU A 10 29.74 -26.78 -35.37
CA GLU A 10 28.47 -26.30 -35.95
C GLU A 10 27.38 -26.11 -34.88
N ILE A 11 27.31 -27.00 -33.89
CA ILE A 11 26.38 -26.87 -32.77
C ILE A 11 26.72 -25.67 -31.89
N ILE A 12 28.01 -25.40 -31.66
CA ILE A 12 28.47 -24.25 -30.87
C ILE A 12 28.13 -22.96 -31.61
N ASP A 13 28.45 -22.88 -32.90
CA ASP A 13 28.21 -21.69 -33.73
C ASP A 13 26.71 -21.37 -33.80
N LEU A 14 25.85 -22.37 -34.05
CA LEU A 14 24.39 -22.16 -34.05
C LEU A 14 23.87 -21.62 -32.70
N ARG A 15 24.43 -22.11 -31.58
CA ARG A 15 24.05 -21.65 -30.24
C ARG A 15 24.54 -20.22 -29.98
N LEU A 16 25.72 -19.88 -30.47
CA LEU A 16 26.27 -18.53 -30.36
C LEU A 16 25.41 -17.54 -31.17
N ASP A 17 25.06 -17.86 -32.41
CA ASP A 17 24.20 -17.01 -33.26
C ASP A 17 22.82 -16.80 -32.64
N THR A 18 22.26 -17.86 -32.05
CA THR A 18 20.97 -17.79 -31.36
C THR A 18 21.06 -16.86 -30.15
N LEU A 19 22.11 -16.98 -29.34
CA LEU A 19 22.32 -16.11 -28.18
C LEU A 19 22.55 -14.66 -28.59
N GLU A 20 23.31 -14.42 -29.66
CA GLU A 20 23.56 -13.07 -30.18
C GLU A 20 22.26 -12.41 -30.67
N THR A 21 21.42 -13.18 -31.36
CA THR A 21 20.10 -12.72 -31.81
C THR A 21 19.21 -12.34 -30.63
N LEU A 22 19.10 -13.21 -29.63
CA LEU A 22 18.32 -12.93 -28.42
C LEU A 22 18.85 -11.71 -27.65
N ALA A 23 20.17 -11.54 -27.56
CA ALA A 23 20.79 -10.38 -26.93
C ALA A 23 20.45 -9.07 -27.67
N ARG A 24 20.47 -9.09 -29.01
CA ARG A 24 20.06 -7.95 -29.84
C ARG A 24 18.58 -7.59 -29.62
N GLU A 25 17.69 -8.58 -29.63
CA GLU A 25 16.26 -8.38 -29.39
C GLU A 25 15.99 -7.81 -28.00
N GLN A 26 16.63 -8.35 -26.97
CA GLN A 26 16.49 -7.86 -25.60
C GLN A 26 16.98 -6.41 -25.47
N CYS A 27 18.11 -6.08 -26.11
CA CYS A 27 18.65 -4.72 -26.13
C CYS A 27 17.65 -3.74 -26.77
N GLN A 28 17.08 -4.10 -27.93
CA GLN A 28 16.07 -3.26 -28.58
C GLN A 28 14.83 -3.07 -27.71
N TRP A 29 14.36 -4.12 -27.04
CA TRP A 29 13.21 -4.03 -26.14
C TRP A 29 13.50 -3.11 -24.95
N ASN A 30 14.68 -3.25 -24.33
CA ASN A 30 15.11 -2.38 -23.23
C ASN A 30 15.15 -0.91 -23.68
N THR A 31 15.76 -0.61 -24.82
CA THR A 31 15.82 0.76 -25.36
C THR A 31 14.41 1.35 -25.57
N ARG A 32 13.47 0.56 -26.09
CA ARG A 32 12.07 1.00 -26.26
C ARG A 32 11.41 1.29 -24.90
N MET A 33 11.63 0.44 -23.91
CA MET A 33 11.07 0.62 -22.57
C MET A 33 11.66 1.82 -21.85
N GLU A 34 12.97 2.02 -21.94
CA GLU A 34 13.64 3.20 -21.40
C GLU A 34 13.12 4.50 -22.02
N GLY A 35 12.89 4.52 -23.34
CA GLY A 35 12.24 5.64 -24.02
C GLY A 35 10.86 5.96 -23.44
N ARG A 36 10.01 4.95 -23.27
CA ARG A 36 8.66 5.11 -22.67
C ARG A 36 8.73 5.58 -21.22
N LEU A 37 9.67 5.08 -20.43
CA LEU A 37 9.88 5.51 -19.05
C LEU A 37 10.36 6.95 -18.99
N SER A 38 11.27 7.35 -19.88
CA SER A 38 11.73 8.73 -20.00
C SER A 38 10.59 9.68 -20.34
N GLU A 39 9.74 9.32 -21.30
CA GLU A 39 8.55 10.10 -21.66
C GLU A 39 7.58 10.22 -20.48
N LEU A 40 7.28 9.10 -19.80
CA LEU A 40 6.41 9.10 -18.62
C LEU A 40 6.98 9.98 -17.50
N LYS A 41 8.29 9.90 -17.26
CA LYS A 41 8.99 10.72 -16.27
C LYS A 41 8.89 12.21 -16.62
N ALA A 42 9.06 12.57 -17.89
CA ALA A 42 8.88 13.95 -18.35
C ALA A 42 7.45 14.44 -18.10
N ARG A 43 6.44 13.61 -18.43
CA ARG A 43 5.03 13.93 -18.17
C ARG A 43 4.74 14.13 -16.68
N VAL A 44 5.24 13.25 -15.82
CA VAL A 44 5.08 13.36 -14.36
C VAL A 44 5.75 14.62 -13.83
N THR A 45 6.94 14.96 -14.33
CA THR A 45 7.66 16.17 -13.89
C THR A 45 6.98 17.45 -14.39
N SER A 46 6.30 17.40 -15.54
CA SER A 46 5.55 18.53 -16.09
C SER A 46 4.20 18.79 -15.44
N LEU A 47 3.70 17.86 -14.61
CA LEU A 47 2.46 18.07 -13.86
C LEU A 47 2.68 19.16 -12.81
N PRO A 48 1.80 20.17 -12.72
CA PRO A 48 1.85 21.16 -11.64
C PRO A 48 1.84 20.43 -10.30
N GLN A 49 2.81 20.73 -9.43
CA GLN A 49 2.85 20.25 -8.05
C GLN A 49 1.64 20.83 -7.29
N LEU A 50 0.47 20.19 -7.42
CA LEU A 50 -0.76 20.55 -6.72
C LEU A 50 -0.74 20.17 -5.23
N PHE A 51 0.38 19.65 -4.74
CA PHE A 51 0.58 19.35 -3.33
C PHE A 51 1.92 19.90 -2.89
N SER A 52 1.94 21.19 -2.57
CA SER A 52 2.90 21.74 -1.61
C SER A 52 2.23 21.73 -0.23
N PRO A 53 2.68 20.89 0.71
CA PRO A 53 2.16 20.89 2.08
C PRO A 53 2.96 21.88 2.93
N GLU A 54 2.68 23.18 2.81
CA GLU A 54 3.21 24.18 3.76
C GLU A 54 2.13 25.19 4.18
N THR A 55 1.51 24.85 5.32
CA THR A 55 1.30 25.72 6.50
C THR A 55 0.83 27.16 6.29
N VAL A 56 -0.48 27.41 6.44
CA VAL A 56 -0.98 28.63 7.11
C VAL A 56 -2.19 28.29 7.97
N HIS A 57 -1.94 28.01 9.26
CA HIS A 57 -2.91 28.33 10.30
C HIS A 57 -3.09 29.85 10.29
N LYS A 58 -4.32 30.32 10.03
CA LYS A 58 -4.71 31.69 10.40
C LYS A 58 -6.06 31.64 11.09
N GLU A 59 -6.00 31.50 12.40
CA GLU A 59 -7.02 32.02 13.29
C GLU A 59 -7.23 33.51 12.97
N ARG A 60 -8.50 33.91 12.78
CA ARG A 60 -8.91 35.27 13.09
C ARG A 60 -10.38 35.28 13.52
N THR A 61 -10.54 35.30 14.83
CA THR A 61 -11.68 35.81 15.59
C THR A 61 -11.91 37.31 15.34
N VAL A 62 -13.07 37.81 15.82
CA VAL A 62 -13.62 39.19 15.86
C VAL A 62 -14.70 39.42 14.77
N SER A 63 -15.99 39.23 15.08
CA SER A 63 -16.93 40.11 15.84
C SER A 63 -17.50 41.25 14.98
N GLY A 64 -18.82 41.30 14.88
CA GLY A 64 -19.57 42.38 14.22
C GLY A 64 -21.04 42.00 14.07
N ASP A 65 -21.84 42.52 15.00
CA ASP A 65 -23.27 42.30 15.15
C ASP A 65 -24.14 43.09 14.16
N ASP A 66 -25.43 42.73 14.18
CA ASP A 66 -26.63 43.53 13.89
C ASP A 66 -27.22 43.59 12.47
N ASP A 67 -28.22 42.71 12.32
CA ASP A 67 -29.67 43.03 12.22
C ASP A 67 -30.38 43.08 10.85
N GLU A 68 -31.48 42.29 10.82
CA GLU A 68 -32.84 42.75 10.50
C GLU A 68 -33.60 42.07 9.33
N ARG A 69 -34.50 41.15 9.74
CA ARG A 69 -35.85 40.77 9.18
C ARG A 69 -35.93 40.01 7.84
N LYS A 70 -36.91 39.14 7.58
CA LYS A 70 -38.02 38.45 8.30
C LYS A 70 -38.78 37.64 7.23
N ALA A 71 -39.09 36.35 7.47
CA ALA A 71 -40.40 35.71 7.20
C ALA A 71 -40.35 34.18 7.35
N THR A 72 -40.97 33.67 8.45
CA THR A 72 -41.98 32.59 8.54
C THR A 72 -41.85 31.36 7.63
N SER A 73 -41.98 30.10 8.03
CA SER A 73 -42.59 29.35 9.15
C SER A 73 -42.13 27.88 8.93
N ALA A 74 -42.07 26.90 9.84
CA ALA A 74 -43.06 26.43 10.79
C ALA A 74 -42.47 25.28 11.64
N SER A 75 -43.11 25.06 12.79
CA SER A 75 -43.23 23.82 13.57
C SER A 75 -42.13 23.41 14.57
N LEU A 76 -42.53 23.53 15.83
CA LEU A 76 -41.87 23.11 17.06
C LEU A 76 -42.20 21.65 17.37
N SER A 77 -41.23 20.90 17.87
CA SER A 77 -41.39 20.08 19.09
C SER A 77 -40.00 19.59 19.54
N ALA A 78 -39.55 20.17 20.66
CA ALA A 78 -38.44 19.67 21.44
C ALA A 78 -39.04 19.13 22.74
N ASP A 79 -38.81 17.85 23.03
CA ASP A 79 -38.63 17.36 24.40
C ASP A 79 -38.10 15.92 24.41
N ARG A 80 -36.82 15.76 24.73
CA ARG A 80 -36.36 14.79 25.74
C ARG A 80 -34.86 14.92 25.98
N ILE A 81 -34.52 15.30 27.20
CA ILE A 81 -33.18 15.36 27.77
C ILE A 81 -32.77 13.98 28.31
N GLU A 82 -31.47 13.69 28.18
CA GLU A 82 -30.62 12.70 28.86
C GLU A 82 -30.80 11.19 28.61
N SER A 83 -29.74 10.61 28.03
CA SER A 83 -29.01 9.52 28.67
C SER A 83 -27.59 9.41 28.11
N PRO A 84 -26.52 9.58 28.92
CA PRO A 84 -25.15 9.34 28.50
C PRO A 84 -24.81 7.87 28.75
N ALA A 85 -25.03 7.00 27.76
CA ALA A 85 -24.49 5.65 27.82
C ALA A 85 -24.33 5.03 26.43
N SER A 86 -23.19 4.35 26.29
CA SER A 86 -22.80 3.48 25.20
C SER A 86 -22.30 4.21 23.95
N ILE A 87 -21.03 4.59 24.00
CA ILE A 87 -20.15 4.52 22.84
C ILE A 87 -20.21 3.07 22.36
N SER A 88 -21.10 2.74 21.44
CA SER A 88 -20.91 1.53 20.65
C SER A 88 -19.62 1.76 19.87
N PRO A 89 -18.62 0.87 19.91
CA PRO A 89 -17.63 0.87 18.86
C PRO A 89 -18.42 0.67 17.58
N ALA A 90 -18.50 1.72 16.75
CA ALA A 90 -18.89 1.56 15.38
C ALA A 90 -17.94 0.50 14.84
N ASP A 91 -18.48 -0.70 14.64
CA ASP A 91 -17.81 -1.81 14.02
C ASP A 91 -17.71 -1.43 12.54
N ASP A 92 -16.83 -0.47 12.23
CA ASP A 92 -16.27 -0.21 10.91
C ASP A 92 -15.41 -1.42 10.56
N SER A 93 -16.06 -2.58 10.47
CA SER A 93 -15.50 -3.88 10.17
C SER A 93 -15.27 -3.98 8.66
N THR A 94 -14.53 -2.98 8.15
CA THR A 94 -13.94 -3.04 6.82
C THR A 94 -13.02 -4.25 6.83
N ALA A 95 -13.36 -5.24 6.02
CA ALA A 95 -12.57 -6.46 5.86
C ALA A 95 -11.08 -6.09 5.65
N PRO A 96 -10.12 -6.70 6.34
CA PRO A 96 -8.72 -6.41 6.11
C PRO A 96 -8.32 -6.79 4.67
N MET A 97 -7.47 -5.98 4.06
CA MET A 97 -6.88 -6.28 2.75
C MET A 97 -5.70 -7.23 2.91
N CYS A 98 -5.64 -8.27 2.08
CA CYS A 98 -4.47 -9.16 2.03
C CYS A 98 -3.25 -8.42 1.46
N ASP A 99 -2.15 -8.40 2.21
CA ASP A 99 -0.90 -7.75 1.79
C ASP A 99 -0.23 -8.40 0.58
N TYR A 100 -0.59 -9.64 0.21
CA TYR A 100 -0.03 -10.30 -0.97
C TYR A 100 -0.86 -10.07 -2.24
N CYS A 101 -2.16 -10.40 -2.19
CA CYS A 101 -3.03 -10.36 -3.37
C CYS A 101 -3.95 -9.14 -3.44
N PHE A 102 -3.90 -8.25 -2.44
CA PHE A 102 -4.69 -7.02 -2.35
C PHE A 102 -6.21 -7.21 -2.38
N PHE A 103 -6.70 -8.43 -2.14
CA PHE A 103 -8.12 -8.70 -2.02
C PHE A 103 -8.61 -8.43 -0.58
N PHE A 104 -9.75 -7.76 -0.45
CA PHE A 104 -10.43 -7.56 0.83
C PHE A 104 -11.15 -8.84 1.24
N SER A 105 -10.85 -9.37 2.44
CA SER A 105 -11.50 -10.59 2.92
C SER A 105 -11.66 -10.57 4.44
N HIS A 106 -12.83 -10.97 4.92
CA HIS A 106 -13.06 -11.18 6.36
C HIS A 106 -12.25 -12.35 6.93
N ASN A 107 -11.70 -13.20 6.05
CA ASN A 107 -10.84 -14.33 6.44
C ASN A 107 -9.35 -13.97 6.48
N CYS A 108 -9.01 -12.69 6.32
CA CYS A 108 -7.64 -12.24 6.47
C CYS A 108 -7.18 -12.40 7.93
N PHE A 109 -6.03 -13.04 8.11
CA PHE A 109 -5.41 -13.22 9.42
C PHE A 109 -4.08 -12.46 9.52
N PRO A 110 -3.72 -11.92 10.69
CA PRO A 110 -2.50 -11.17 10.85
C PRO A 110 -1.27 -12.10 10.93
N CYS A 111 -0.10 -11.58 10.57
CA CYS A 111 1.17 -12.27 10.72
C CYS A 111 1.41 -12.64 12.19
N PRO A 112 1.60 -13.92 12.55
CA PRO A 112 1.68 -14.36 13.94
C PRO A 112 2.92 -13.82 14.68
N ARG A 113 3.93 -13.36 13.94
CA ARG A 113 5.18 -12.84 14.52
C ARG A 113 5.14 -11.34 14.82
N CYS A 114 4.40 -10.55 14.04
CA CYS A 114 4.46 -9.09 14.14
C CYS A 114 3.11 -8.38 14.14
N GLY A 115 2.02 -9.08 13.79
CA GLY A 115 0.67 -8.52 13.75
C GLY A 115 0.41 -7.44 12.68
N ARG A 116 1.40 -7.10 11.84
CA ARG A 116 1.34 -5.91 10.96
C ARG A 116 0.81 -6.17 9.57
N GLU A 117 1.08 -7.35 9.04
CA GLU A 117 0.62 -7.73 7.71
C GLU A 117 -0.51 -8.75 7.85
N TRP A 118 -1.44 -8.73 6.91
CA TRP A 118 -2.64 -9.53 6.87
C TRP A 118 -2.66 -10.42 5.62
N TYR A 119 -3.14 -11.65 5.74
CA TYR A 119 -3.14 -12.62 4.64
C TYR A 119 -4.46 -13.37 4.58
N CYS A 120 -5.03 -13.53 3.39
CA CYS A 120 -6.25 -14.32 3.20
C CYS A 120 -6.01 -15.84 3.18
N SER A 121 -4.75 -16.28 3.11
CA SER A 121 -4.38 -17.70 3.10
C SER A 121 -2.91 -17.90 3.51
N ALA A 122 -2.60 -19.11 3.99
CA ALA A 122 -1.21 -19.50 4.27
C ALA A 122 -0.31 -19.45 3.00
N ALA A 123 -0.89 -19.62 1.81
CA ALA A 123 -0.16 -19.49 0.55
C ALA A 123 0.30 -18.04 0.32
N CYS A 124 -0.62 -17.07 0.50
CA CYS A 124 -0.31 -15.64 0.40
C CYS A 124 0.79 -15.23 1.39
N GLN A 125 0.70 -15.72 2.63
CA GLN A 125 1.73 -15.48 3.64
C GLN A 125 3.10 -16.01 3.22
N ARG A 126 3.19 -17.26 2.73
CA ARG A 126 4.45 -17.87 2.28
C ARG A 126 5.07 -17.12 1.10
N LEU A 127 4.26 -16.71 0.13
CA LEU A 127 4.74 -15.99 -1.06
C LEU A 127 5.28 -14.60 -0.69
N ARG A 128 4.63 -13.90 0.24
CA ARG A 128 5.09 -12.61 0.74
C ARG A 128 6.26 -12.69 1.73
N HIS A 129 6.51 -13.87 2.32
CA HIS A 129 7.49 -14.05 3.39
C HIS A 129 8.89 -13.52 3.04
N ARG A 130 9.37 -13.71 1.80
CA ARG A 130 10.73 -13.25 1.43
C ARG A 130 10.92 -11.75 1.56
N TYR A 131 9.91 -10.95 1.20
CA TYR A 131 9.94 -9.50 1.33
C TYR A 131 9.64 -9.06 2.77
N HIS A 132 8.70 -9.74 3.41
CA HIS A 132 8.28 -9.45 4.78
C HIS A 132 9.34 -9.80 5.84
N ALA A 133 10.10 -10.89 5.65
CA ALA A 133 10.98 -11.47 6.66
C ALA A 133 12.01 -10.48 7.22
N SER A 134 12.54 -9.61 6.35
CA SER A 134 13.48 -8.58 6.75
C SER A 134 12.88 -7.57 7.75
N ARG A 135 11.57 -7.32 7.70
CA ARG A 135 10.85 -6.35 8.55
C ARG A 135 10.02 -7.03 9.65
N CYS A 136 9.83 -8.35 9.55
CA CYS A 136 9.06 -9.17 10.47
C CYS A 136 9.70 -9.18 11.87
N GLY A 137 9.06 -8.54 12.85
CA GLY A 137 9.45 -8.60 14.26
C GLY A 137 10.31 -7.44 14.77
N ARG A 138 10.63 -6.42 13.96
CA ARG A 138 11.43 -5.26 14.42
C ARG A 138 10.76 -4.37 15.48
N GLN A 139 9.53 -4.65 15.90
CA GLN A 139 8.78 -3.79 16.84
C GLN A 139 7.98 -4.54 17.92
N CYS A 140 8.23 -5.84 18.15
CA CYS A 140 7.62 -6.57 19.29
C CYS A 140 8.30 -6.31 20.65
N ALA A 141 9.27 -5.40 20.74
CA ALA A 141 9.96 -5.10 21.99
C ALA A 141 9.22 -4.11 22.92
N LEU A 142 8.12 -3.48 22.48
CA LEU A 142 7.49 -2.39 23.24
C LEU A 142 6.17 -2.74 23.94
N LEU A 143 5.61 -3.95 23.74
CA LEU A 143 4.35 -4.35 24.38
C LEU A 143 4.46 -5.55 25.34
N GLY A 144 5.67 -6.07 25.57
CA GLY A 144 5.92 -7.22 26.46
C GLY A 144 6.38 -6.91 27.89
N ARG A 145 6.39 -5.64 28.34
CA ARG A 145 6.86 -5.24 29.68
C ARG A 145 5.78 -4.68 30.62
N LEU A 146 4.50 -4.93 30.35
CA LEU A 146 3.41 -4.54 31.25
C LEU A 146 2.41 -5.70 31.34
N GLY A 147 2.66 -6.65 32.24
CA GLY A 147 1.71 -7.75 32.48
C GLY A 147 2.30 -9.00 33.12
N SER A 148 3.04 -8.86 34.23
CA SER A 148 3.32 -9.98 35.15
C SER A 148 3.71 -9.45 36.52
N LYS A 149 2.73 -8.87 37.22
CA LYS A 149 2.69 -8.77 38.68
C LYS A 149 1.23 -8.79 39.09
N PHE A 150 0.71 -9.95 39.46
CA PHE A 150 -0.36 -10.15 40.44
C PHE A 150 -0.47 -11.66 40.68
N ILE A 151 0.38 -12.14 41.58
CA ILE A 151 0.11 -13.31 42.43
C ILE A 151 0.58 -12.88 43.82
N GLU A 152 -0.39 -12.57 44.67
CA GLU A 152 -0.34 -12.79 46.12
C GLU A 152 -1.74 -13.24 46.55
#